data_AF-A0A4R0ET11-F1
#
_entry.id   AF-A0A4R0ET11-F1
#
_cell.length_a   1.000
_cell.length_b   1.000
_cell.length_c   1.000
_cell.angle_alpha   90.00
_cell.angle_beta   90.00
_cell.angle_gamma   90.00
#
_symmetry.space_group_name_H-M   'P 1'
#
loop_
_entity.id
_entity.type
_entity.pdbx_description
1 polymer ?
#
loop_
_entity_poly.entity_id
_entity_poly.type
_entity_poly.pdbx_seq_one_letter_code
_entity_poly.pdbx_strand_id
1 'polypeptide(L)'
;MKQDSLTKFRRSIAISYVFMFLALFTVISGLFAYWFARKVTQVDTEVWLQAQAFWVMRNIIIYTVLSLFAALWFIPLCFFTWNSALWVTGCTVAGVVFGLIAFLYLLNAWIKGLSKFIKNKAVF
;
A
#
# COMPACT_ATOMS: atom_id res chain seq x y z
N MET A 1 -13.52 14.59 -26.37
CA MET A 1 -12.06 14.48 -26.08
C MET A 1 -11.73 14.57 -24.59
N LYS A 2 -12.11 15.62 -23.84
CA LYS A 2 -11.82 15.71 -22.38
C LYS A 2 -12.47 14.60 -21.53
N GLN A 3 -13.69 14.18 -21.84
CA GLN A 3 -14.45 13.22 -21.04
C GLN A 3 -13.90 11.77 -21.11
N ASP A 4 -13.45 11.33 -22.29
CA ASP A 4 -12.79 10.03 -22.46
C ASP A 4 -11.49 9.93 -21.66
N SER A 5 -10.74 11.03 -21.59
CA SER A 5 -9.50 11.09 -20.82
C SER A 5 -9.77 10.96 -19.31
N LEU A 6 -10.84 11.56 -18.80
CA LEU A 6 -11.25 11.45 -17.40
C LEU A 6 -11.63 10.02 -17.00
N THR A 7 -12.41 9.34 -17.83
CA THR A 7 -12.81 7.94 -17.60
C THR A 7 -11.59 7.03 -17.55
N LYS A 8 -10.58 7.28 -18.41
CA LYS A 8 -9.31 6.56 -18.40
C LYS A 8 -8.54 6.74 -17.09
N PHE A 9 -8.46 7.96 -16.56
CA PHE A 9 -7.78 8.21 -15.29
C PHE A 9 -8.53 7.64 -14.08
N ARG A 10 -9.86 7.70 -14.06
CA ARG A 10 -10.69 7.03 -13.05
C ARG A 10 -10.42 5.52 -13.01
N ARG A 11 -10.36 4.89 -14.19
CA ARG A 11 -10.01 3.47 -14.31
C ARG A 11 -8.59 3.19 -13.80
N SER A 12 -7.63 4.07 -14.08
CA SER A 12 -6.27 3.94 -13.55
C SER A 12 -6.24 3.96 -12.01
N ILE A 13 -6.99 4.87 -11.38
CA ILE A 13 -7.09 4.92 -9.91
C ILE A 13 -7.81 3.69 -9.36
N ALA A 14 -8.88 3.23 -10.00
CA ALA A 14 -9.57 2.00 -9.59
C ALA A 14 -8.63 0.79 -9.63
N ILE A 15 -7.85 0.65 -10.71
CA ILE A 15 -6.81 -0.39 -10.84
C ILE A 15 -5.75 -0.22 -9.74
N SER A 16 -5.35 1.01 -9.43
CA SER A 16 -4.40 1.30 -8.34
C SER A 16 -4.93 0.81 -6.99
N TYR A 17 -6.22 0.97 -6.71
CA TYR A 17 -6.85 0.45 -5.49
C TYR A 17 -6.91 -1.08 -5.44
N VAL A 18 -7.11 -1.75 -6.57
CA VAL A 18 -7.05 -3.21 -6.66
C VAL A 18 -5.63 -3.69 -6.34
N PHE A 19 -4.61 -3.09 -6.94
CA PHE A 19 -3.22 -3.43 -6.65
C PHE A 19 -2.79 -3.04 -5.24
N MET A 20 -3.33 -1.95 -4.67
CA MET A 20 -3.10 -1.57 -3.28
C MET A 20 -3.67 -2.61 -2.31
N PHE A 21 -4.81 -3.24 -2.64
CA PHE A 21 -5.33 -4.36 -1.87
C PHE A 21 -4.45 -5.60 -2.00
N LEU A 22 -4.03 -5.96 -3.23
CA LEU A 22 -3.12 -7.07 -3.48
C LEU A 22 -1.77 -6.88 -2.76
N ALA A 23 -1.38 -5.63 -2.49
CA ALA A 23 -0.14 -5.30 -1.79
C ALA A 23 -0.10 -5.83 -0.36
N LEU A 24 -1.27 -6.09 0.25
CA LEU A 24 -1.37 -6.76 1.56
C LEU A 24 -0.76 -8.17 1.55
N PHE A 25 -0.80 -8.86 0.41
CA PHE A 25 -0.29 -10.22 0.27
C PHE A 25 1.08 -10.26 -0.42
N THR A 26 1.33 -9.29 -1.31
CA THR A 26 2.56 -9.25 -2.12
C THR A 26 3.06 -7.83 -2.26
N VAL A 27 4.18 -7.49 -1.61
CA VAL A 27 4.77 -6.13 -1.66
C VAL A 27 5.00 -5.65 -3.11
N ILE A 28 5.32 -6.56 -4.03
CA ILE A 28 5.54 -6.27 -5.47
C ILE A 28 4.30 -5.64 -6.11
N SER A 29 3.09 -6.07 -5.76
CA SER A 29 1.87 -5.49 -6.32
C SER A 29 1.67 -4.01 -5.91
N GLY A 30 2.28 -3.59 -4.80
CA GLY A 30 2.37 -2.18 -4.40
C GLY A 30 3.12 -1.31 -5.43
N LEU A 31 4.12 -1.85 -6.11
CA LEU A 31 4.84 -1.12 -7.17
C LEU A 31 3.91 -0.78 -8.34
N PHE A 32 3.04 -1.71 -8.72
CA PHE A 32 2.05 -1.47 -9.77
C PHE A 32 1.03 -0.43 -9.33
N ALA A 33 0.52 -0.52 -8.11
CA ALA A 33 -0.40 0.49 -7.58
C ALA A 33 0.22 1.89 -7.55
N TYR A 34 1.48 2.01 -7.16
CA TYR A 34 2.23 3.26 -7.19
C TYR A 34 2.38 3.79 -8.63
N TRP A 35 2.73 2.92 -9.58
CA TRP A 35 2.93 3.32 -10.96
C TRP A 35 1.64 3.83 -11.63
N PHE A 36 0.51 3.15 -11.42
CA PHE A 36 -0.79 3.58 -11.94
C PHE A 36 -1.28 4.88 -11.31
N ALA A 37 -1.03 5.10 -10.02
CA ALA A 37 -1.34 6.36 -9.35
C ALA A 37 -0.45 7.50 -9.86
N ARG A 38 0.87 7.26 -10.04
CA ARG A 38 1.81 8.26 -10.55
C ARG A 38 1.44 8.79 -11.94
N LYS A 39 0.86 7.96 -12.81
CA LYS A 39 0.39 8.40 -14.14
C LYS A 39 -0.68 9.50 -14.04
N VAL A 40 -1.48 9.51 -12.98
CA VAL A 40 -2.55 10.50 -12.76
C VAL A 40 -2.00 11.81 -12.21
N THR A 41 -0.94 11.78 -11.39
CA THR A 41 -0.35 13.01 -10.82
C THR A 41 0.45 13.83 -11.82
N GLN A 42 0.85 13.24 -12.95
CA GLN A 42 1.62 13.90 -14.02
C GLN A 42 0.75 14.63 -15.04
N VAL A 43 -0.57 14.52 -14.93
CA VAL A 43 -1.53 15.12 -15.87
C VAL A 43 -2.48 16.04 -15.10
N ASP A 44 -2.80 17.16 -15.72
CA ASP A 44 -3.75 18.12 -15.17
C ASP A 44 -5.17 17.51 -15.19
N THR A 45 -5.65 17.06 -14.02
CA THR A 45 -6.89 16.30 -13.83
C THR A 45 -7.72 16.89 -12.69
N GLU A 46 -8.94 16.39 -12.49
CA GLU A 46 -9.79 16.83 -11.38
C GLU A 46 -9.06 16.67 -10.04
N VAL A 47 -9.07 17.71 -9.20
CA VAL A 47 -8.32 17.78 -7.93
C VAL A 47 -8.58 16.57 -7.03
N TRP A 48 -9.81 16.06 -7.02
CA TRP A 48 -10.14 14.87 -6.22
C TRP A 48 -9.47 13.60 -6.74
N LEU A 49 -9.26 13.45 -8.06
CA LEU A 49 -8.50 12.33 -8.63
C LEU A 49 -7.03 12.42 -8.28
N GLN A 50 -6.48 13.63 -8.35
CA GLN A 50 -5.10 13.89 -7.96
C GLN A 50 -4.87 13.61 -6.48
N ALA A 51 -5.81 13.99 -5.60
CA ALA A 51 -5.78 13.67 -4.18
C ALA A 51 -5.83 12.14 -3.94
N GLN A 52 -6.65 11.41 -4.69
CA GLN A 52 -6.72 9.95 -4.65
C GLN A 52 -5.41 9.29 -5.09
N ALA A 53 -4.77 9.82 -6.14
CA ALA A 53 -3.48 9.35 -6.61
C ALA A 53 -2.39 9.54 -5.53
N PHE A 54 -2.31 10.72 -4.94
CA PHE A 54 -1.37 11.00 -3.84
C PHE A 54 -1.65 10.14 -2.60
N TRP A 55 -2.92 9.89 -2.28
CA TRP A 55 -3.30 8.99 -1.19
C TRP A 55 -2.72 7.59 -1.40
N VAL A 56 -2.94 7.00 -2.59
CA VAL A 56 -2.41 5.67 -2.92
C VAL A 56 -0.89 5.67 -2.87
N MET A 57 -0.23 6.65 -3.51
CA MET A 57 1.24 6.75 -3.54
C MET A 57 1.84 6.81 -2.13
N ARG A 58 1.33 7.69 -1.27
CA ARG A 58 1.83 7.87 0.10
C ARG A 58 1.67 6.59 0.93
N ASN A 59 0.48 6.00 0.94
CA ASN A 59 0.22 4.85 1.80
C ASN A 59 0.99 3.61 1.36
N ILE A 60 1.24 3.43 0.05
CA ILE A 60 2.10 2.36 -0.43
C ILE A 60 3.54 2.56 0.04
N ILE A 61 4.10 3.77 -0.09
CA ILE A 61 5.47 4.03 0.37
C ILE A 61 5.60 3.74 1.86
N ILE A 62 4.66 4.23 2.68
CA ILE A 62 4.67 3.99 4.13
C ILE A 62 4.55 2.50 4.43
N TYR A 63 3.63 1.79 3.76
CA TYR A 63 3.50 0.35 3.92
C TYR A 63 4.76 -0.41 3.52
N THR A 64 5.41 -0.05 2.41
CA THR A 64 6.66 -0.68 1.97
C THR A 64 7.76 -0.50 3.02
N VAL A 65 7.91 0.70 3.58
CA VAL A 65 8.89 0.96 4.65
C VAL A 65 8.58 0.14 5.91
N LEU A 66 7.31 0.09 6.33
CA LEU A 66 6.89 -0.72 7.49
C LEU A 66 7.11 -2.22 7.25
N SER A 67 6.81 -2.73 6.06
CA SER A 67 7.01 -4.12 5.69
C SER A 67 8.49 -4.49 5.62
N LEU A 68 9.36 -3.61 5.10
CA LEU A 68 10.81 -3.81 5.14
C LEU A 68 11.33 -3.81 6.58
N PHE A 69 10.85 -2.90 7.42
CA PHE A 69 11.21 -2.86 8.83
C PHE A 69 10.79 -4.16 9.55
N ALA A 70 9.58 -4.66 9.31
CA ALA A 70 9.14 -5.96 9.84
C ALA A 70 10.01 -7.12 9.34
N ALA A 71 10.38 -7.12 8.05
CA ALA A 71 11.22 -8.16 7.44
C ALA A 71 12.60 -8.29 8.11
N LEU A 72 13.19 -7.19 8.59
CA LEU A 72 14.49 -7.20 9.28
C LEU A 72 14.48 -8.08 10.54
N TRP A 73 13.35 -8.16 11.24
CA TRP A 73 13.22 -8.97 12.45
C TRP A 73 13.19 -10.48 12.18
N PHE A 74 12.98 -10.88 10.93
CA PHE A 74 12.99 -12.28 10.51
C PHE A 74 14.37 -12.78 10.03
N ILE A 75 15.39 -11.93 9.94
CA ILE A 75 16.76 -12.31 9.53
C ILE A 75 17.31 -13.52 10.33
N PRO A 76 17.12 -13.63 11.66
CA PRO A 76 17.63 -14.76 12.42
C PRO A 76 17.09 -16.13 11.97
N LEU A 77 15.88 -16.18 11.41
CA LEU A 77 15.24 -17.42 10.94
C LEU A 77 15.94 -18.03 9.71
N CYS A 78 16.79 -17.26 9.02
CA CYS A 78 17.62 -17.80 7.93
C CYS A 78 18.76 -18.71 8.45
N PHE A 79 19.15 -18.57 9.71
CA PHE A 79 20.30 -19.27 10.29
C PHE A 79 19.89 -20.23 11.41
N PHE A 80 18.82 -19.90 12.14
CA PHE A 80 18.40 -20.64 13.32
C PHE A 80 16.94 -21.05 13.23
N THR A 81 16.60 -22.18 13.84
CA THR A 81 15.21 -22.57 14.04
C THR A 81 14.55 -21.61 15.04
N TRP A 82 13.24 -21.37 14.88
CA TRP A 82 12.53 -20.33 15.63
C TRP A 82 12.56 -20.51 17.16
N ASN A 83 12.72 -21.74 17.65
CA ASN A 83 12.79 -22.09 19.08
C ASN A 83 14.21 -22.44 19.57
N SER A 84 15.23 -22.06 18.81
CA SER A 84 16.63 -22.35 19.15
C SER A 84 17.14 -21.58 20.37
N ALA A 85 16.69 -20.34 20.56
CA ALA A 85 17.06 -19.49 21.67
C ALA A 85 15.97 -18.43 21.91
N LEU A 86 15.84 -17.97 23.15
CA LEU A 86 14.83 -16.99 23.55
C LEU A 86 14.86 -15.71 22.71
N TRP A 87 16.05 -15.25 22.32
CA TRP A 87 16.21 -14.04 21.50
C TRP A 87 15.73 -14.26 20.04
N VAL A 88 15.89 -15.46 19.47
CA VAL A 88 15.38 -15.81 18.12
C VAL A 88 13.85 -15.84 18.13
N THR A 89 13.27 -16.45 19.16
CA THR A 89 11.82 -16.44 19.39
C THR A 89 11.32 -15.01 19.55
N GLY A 90 12.01 -14.20 20.36
CA GLY A 90 11.68 -12.79 20.58
C GLY A 90 11.71 -11.95 19.29
N CYS A 91 12.74 -12.11 18.46
CA CYS A 91 12.83 -11.45 17.16
C CYS A 91 11.69 -11.87 16.23
N THR A 92 11.36 -13.17 16.19
CA THR A 92 10.27 -13.69 15.37
C THR A 92 8.92 -13.08 15.79
N VAL A 93 8.64 -13.03 17.10
CA VAL A 93 7.42 -12.42 17.64
C VAL A 93 7.37 -10.93 17.30
N ALA A 94 8.46 -10.19 17.46
CA ALA A 94 8.54 -8.78 17.09
C ALA A 94 8.24 -8.57 15.59
N GLY A 95 8.84 -9.38 14.72
CA GLY A 95 8.58 -9.35 13.28
C GLY A 95 7.11 -9.58 12.93
N VAL A 96 6.45 -10.54 13.58
CA VAL A 96 5.02 -10.80 13.40
C VAL A 96 4.17 -9.61 13.86
N VAL A 97 4.47 -9.03 15.02
CA VAL A 97 3.75 -7.85 15.53
C VAL A 97 3.89 -6.66 14.57
N PHE A 98 5.10 -6.34 14.12
CA PHE A 98 5.30 -5.25 13.16
C PHE A 98 4.68 -5.54 11.80
N GLY A 99 4.71 -6.79 11.34
CA GLY A 99 4.02 -7.22 10.12
C GLY A 99 2.51 -7.02 10.21
N LEU A 100 1.91 -7.36 11.36
CA LEU A 100 0.49 -7.16 11.60
C LEU A 100 0.11 -5.67 11.67
N ILE A 101 0.96 -4.84 12.29
CA ILE A 101 0.78 -3.37 12.29
C ILE A 101 0.81 -2.83 10.85
N ALA A 102 1.79 -3.24 10.03
CA ALA A 102 1.89 -2.83 8.63
C ALA A 102 0.65 -3.26 7.83
N PHE A 103 0.19 -4.50 8.03
CA PHE A 103 -0.99 -5.05 7.38
C PHE A 103 -2.25 -4.25 7.72
N LEU A 104 -2.52 -4.03 9.01
CA LEU A 104 -3.68 -3.27 9.47
C LEU A 104 -3.63 -1.81 9.01
N TYR A 105 -2.45 -1.21 9.00
CA TYR A 105 -2.25 0.14 8.47
C TYR A 105 -2.71 0.25 7.01
N LEU A 106 -2.23 -0.65 6.13
CA LEU A 106 -2.57 -0.62 4.71
C LEU A 106 -4.05 -0.94 4.49
N LEU A 107 -4.61 -1.91 5.21
CA LEU A 107 -6.02 -2.27 5.13
C LEU A 107 -6.92 -1.08 5.51
N ASN A 108 -6.61 -0.40 6.61
CA ASN A 108 -7.33 0.81 7.02
C ASN A 108 -7.23 1.94 5.98
N ALA A 109 -6.02 2.20 5.47
CA ALA A 109 -5.81 3.20 4.42
C ALA A 109 -6.58 2.87 3.13
N TRP A 110 -6.66 1.59 2.78
CA TRP A 110 -7.40 1.10 1.64
C TRP A 110 -8.92 1.30 1.81
N ILE A 111 -9.50 0.89 2.93
CA ILE A 111 -10.94 1.09 3.23
C ILE A 111 -11.30 2.58 3.16
N LYS A 112 -10.51 3.44 3.81
CA LYS A 112 -10.75 4.90 3.84
C LYS A 112 -10.64 5.52 2.44
N GLY A 113 -9.64 5.12 1.66
CA GLY A 113 -9.42 5.58 0.29
C GLY A 113 -10.55 5.17 -0.65
N LEU A 114 -10.88 3.87 -0.66
CA LEU A 114 -11.91 3.29 -1.52
C LEU A 114 -13.30 3.88 -1.21
N SER A 115 -13.65 4.04 0.06
CA SER A 115 -14.94 4.61 0.47
C SER A 115 -15.15 6.03 -0.08
N LYS A 116 -14.09 6.85 -0.08
CA LYS A 116 -14.15 8.20 -0.66
C LYS A 116 -14.07 8.19 -2.19
N PHE A 117 -13.35 7.24 -2.78
CA PHE A 117 -13.26 7.07 -4.23
C PHE A 117 -14.62 6.75 -4.86
N ILE A 118 -15.38 5.83 -4.26
CA ILE A 118 -16.74 5.48 -4.70
C ILE A 118 -17.67 6.70 -4.65
N LYS A 119 -17.44 7.62 -3.70
CA LYS A 119 -18.21 8.87 -3.55
C LYS A 119 -17.70 10.01 -4.45
N ASN A 120 -16.71 9.77 -5.32
CA ASN A 120 -16.01 10.79 -6.12
C ASN A 120 -15.48 11.96 -5.26
N LYS A 121 -15.04 11.68 -4.03
CA LYS A 121 -14.53 12.68 -3.09
C LYS A 121 -13.01 12.61 -2.95
N ALA A 122 -12.41 13.77 -2.70
CA ALA A 122 -10.99 13.85 -2.35
C ALA A 122 -10.72 13.16 -1.02
N VAL A 123 -9.58 12.47 -0.93
CA VAL A 123 -9.05 11.94 0.32
C VAL A 123 -7.91 12.83 0.79
N PHE A 124 -8.03 13.30 2.02
CA PHE A 124 -6.99 13.97 2.79
C PHE A 124 -6.63 13.05 3.98
#